data_AF-A0A6A5VDH0-F1
#
_entry.id   AF-A0A6A5VDH0-F1
#
_cell.length_a   1.000
_cell.length_b   1.000
_cell.length_c   1.000
_cell.angle_alpha   90.00
_cell.angle_beta   90.00
_cell.angle_gamma   90.00
#
_symmetry.space_group_name_H-M   'P 1'
#
loop_
_entity.id
_entity.type
_entity.pdbx_description
1 polymer ?
#
loop_
_entity_poly.entity_id
_entity_poly.type
_entity_poly.pdbx_seq_one_letter_code
_entity_poly.pdbx_strand_id
1 'polypeptide(L)'
;MTFFQALLPQLDGPQDYRPRMVPSTTPHAAAPARGSGTSAHLPKTAYRDLLPYCTTEMPLNEQQVIGLSDVAGSLKEVMLLALRARMDERCAEELVMAVGEDAMRGIVDFFGDEFEI
;
A
#
# COMPACT_ATOMS: atom_id res chain seq x y z
N MET A 1 3.53 -55.45 30.76
CA MET A 1 3.76 -54.20 31.50
C MET A 1 3.63 -53.03 30.53
N THR A 2 2.52 -52.31 30.70
CA THR A 2 2.33 -50.86 30.55
C THR A 2 2.80 -50.11 29.30
N PHE A 3 1.78 -49.69 28.53
CA PHE A 3 1.72 -48.55 27.62
C PHE A 3 2.06 -47.22 28.31
N PHE A 4 2.56 -46.21 27.58
CA PHE A 4 1.89 -44.90 27.45
C PHE A 4 2.50 -44.08 26.31
N GLN A 5 1.65 -43.87 25.31
CA GLN A 5 1.85 -43.10 24.09
C GLN A 5 1.37 -41.68 24.36
N ALA A 6 2.27 -40.69 24.32
CA ALA A 6 1.90 -39.29 24.48
C ALA A 6 1.33 -38.73 23.17
N LEU A 7 0.00 -38.73 23.10
CA LEU A 7 -0.88 -37.67 22.57
C LEU A 7 -0.29 -36.72 21.50
N LEU A 8 -0.33 -37.16 20.24
CA LEU A 8 -0.61 -36.26 19.12
C LEU A 8 -2.13 -36.23 18.91
N PRO A 9 -2.85 -35.12 19.13
CA PRO A 9 -4.23 -35.02 18.68
C PRO A 9 -4.26 -35.03 17.15
N GLN A 10 -4.87 -36.10 16.62
CA GLN A 10 -5.14 -36.31 15.21
C GLN A 10 -6.07 -35.19 14.71
N LEU A 11 -5.65 -34.52 13.64
CA LEU A 11 -6.53 -33.67 12.85
C LEU A 11 -7.59 -34.57 12.17
N ASP A 12 -8.76 -34.66 12.79
CA ASP A 12 -9.99 -35.17 12.20
C ASP A 12 -10.43 -34.20 11.09
N GLY A 13 -10.32 -34.61 9.82
CA GLY A 13 -11.24 -34.12 8.78
C GLY A 13 -12.55 -34.94 8.86
N PRO A 14 -13.57 -34.74 8.02
CA PRO A 14 -13.90 -33.67 7.09
C PRO A 14 -15.28 -33.06 7.44
N GLN A 15 -15.37 -31.74 7.65
CA GLN A 15 -16.67 -31.06 7.72
C GLN A 15 -16.93 -30.39 6.38
N ASP A 16 -17.59 -31.17 5.52
CA ASP A 16 -18.31 -30.76 4.34
C ASP A 16 -19.19 -29.53 4.59
N TYR A 17 -18.73 -28.36 4.16
CA TYR A 17 -19.65 -27.30 3.77
C TYR A 17 -19.69 -27.24 2.24
N ARG A 18 -20.33 -28.25 1.66
CA ARG A 18 -20.75 -28.24 0.26
C ARG A 18 -22.13 -27.58 0.21
N PRO A 19 -22.30 -26.38 -0.38
CA PRO A 19 -23.61 -25.82 -0.61
C PRO A 19 -24.42 -26.81 -1.47
N ARG A 20 -25.49 -27.32 -0.89
CA ARG A 20 -26.44 -28.23 -1.52
C ARG A 20 -27.11 -27.52 -2.70
N MET A 21 -26.67 -27.80 -3.93
CA MET A 21 -27.42 -27.46 -5.15
C MET A 21 -28.71 -28.28 -5.15
N VAL A 22 -29.84 -27.61 -4.95
CA VAL A 22 -31.17 -28.20 -5.19
C VAL A 22 -31.55 -27.98 -6.66
N PRO A 23 -31.90 -29.02 -7.43
CA PRO A 23 -32.48 -28.82 -8.75
C PRO A 23 -33.98 -28.59 -8.56
N SER A 24 -34.43 -27.34 -8.69
CA SER A 24 -35.84 -27.02 -8.82
C SER A 24 -36.11 -26.61 -10.26
N THR A 25 -36.93 -27.43 -10.92
CA THR A 25 -37.50 -27.19 -12.24
C THR A 25 -38.24 -25.85 -12.30
N THR A 26 -37.95 -25.09 -13.34
CA THR A 26 -38.56 -23.82 -13.82
C THR A 26 -40.09 -23.91 -14.00
N PRO A 27 -40.88 -22.82 -13.89
CA PRO A 27 -40.74 -21.68 -14.81
C PRO A 27 -41.06 -20.26 -14.29
N HIS A 28 -40.49 -19.30 -15.03
CA HIS A 28 -41.00 -17.95 -15.27
C HIS A 28 -40.84 -16.89 -14.15
N ALA A 29 -39.78 -16.10 -14.24
CA ALA A 29 -39.84 -14.63 -14.28
C ALA A 29 -38.42 -14.07 -14.53
N ALA A 30 -38.29 -13.26 -15.57
CA ALA A 30 -37.08 -12.51 -15.88
C ALA A 30 -36.84 -11.39 -14.86
N ALA A 31 -35.57 -11.00 -14.71
CA ALA A 31 -35.00 -9.72 -14.24
C ALA A 31 -34.11 -9.83 -12.98
N PRO A 32 -33.14 -8.90 -12.81
CA PRO A 32 -31.80 -9.04 -13.34
C PRO A 32 -30.76 -9.26 -12.22
N ALA A 33 -29.58 -9.75 -12.61
CA ALA A 33 -28.39 -9.79 -11.77
C ALA A 33 -28.11 -8.40 -11.18
N ARG A 34 -28.44 -8.21 -9.90
CA ARG A 34 -27.92 -7.09 -9.13
C ARG A 34 -26.57 -7.51 -8.59
N GLY A 35 -25.55 -7.16 -9.39
CA GLY A 35 -24.21 -7.02 -8.89
C GLY A 35 -24.23 -6.12 -7.67
N SER A 36 -24.00 -6.71 -6.51
CA SER A 36 -23.34 -5.99 -5.43
C SER A 36 -21.87 -5.99 -5.82
N GLY A 37 -21.51 -5.03 -6.68
CA GLY A 37 -20.13 -4.73 -6.94
C GLY A 37 -19.46 -4.61 -5.59
N THR A 38 -18.44 -5.44 -5.36
CA THR A 38 -17.33 -5.00 -4.55
C THR A 38 -16.90 -3.69 -5.20
N SER A 39 -17.38 -2.57 -4.65
CA SER A 39 -16.61 -1.34 -4.75
C SER A 39 -15.35 -1.67 -3.97
N ALA A 40 -14.42 -2.34 -4.66
CA ALA A 40 -13.01 -2.12 -4.46
C ALA A 40 -12.90 -0.61 -4.66
N HIS A 41 -13.11 0.11 -3.56
CA HIS A 41 -12.65 1.46 -3.43
C HIS A 41 -11.18 1.28 -3.73
N LEU A 42 -10.79 1.52 -4.99
CA LEU A 42 -9.40 1.74 -5.35
C LEU A 42 -8.91 2.62 -4.21
N PRO A 43 -7.94 2.16 -3.39
CA PRO A 43 -7.48 2.95 -2.29
C PRO A 43 -7.10 4.28 -2.94
N LYS A 44 -7.91 5.33 -2.67
CA LYS A 44 -7.56 6.68 -3.09
C LYS A 44 -6.18 6.82 -2.50
N THR A 45 -5.20 6.87 -3.38
CA THR A 45 -3.82 6.75 -3.04
C THR A 45 -3.54 7.95 -2.17
N ALA A 46 -3.66 7.80 -0.85
CA ALA A 46 -3.50 8.89 0.10
C ALA A 46 -2.16 9.59 -0.14
N TYR A 47 -1.18 8.86 -0.69
CA TYR A 47 0.06 9.41 -1.18
C TYR A 47 -0.12 10.49 -2.28
N ARG A 48 -1.00 10.35 -3.28
CA ARG A 48 -1.19 11.42 -4.29
C ARG A 48 -1.84 12.67 -3.71
N ASP A 49 -2.62 12.52 -2.65
CA ASP A 49 -3.23 13.66 -1.95
C ASP A 49 -2.25 14.30 -0.94
N LEU A 50 -1.29 13.53 -0.40
CA LEU A 50 -0.35 13.96 0.63
C LEU A 50 1.01 14.43 0.08
N LEU A 51 1.56 13.76 -0.93
CA LEU A 51 2.89 14.06 -1.52
C LEU A 51 3.07 15.53 -1.91
N PRO A 52 2.07 16.23 -2.48
CA PRO A 52 2.22 17.65 -2.76
C PRO A 52 2.65 18.47 -1.53
N TYR A 53 2.30 18.04 -0.32
CA TYR A 53 2.54 18.77 0.92
C TYR A 53 3.74 18.23 1.73
N CYS A 54 4.48 17.25 1.22
CA CYS A 54 5.65 16.69 1.88
C CYS A 54 6.91 17.53 1.63
N THR A 55 6.83 18.84 1.87
CA THR A 55 7.88 19.82 1.63
C THR A 55 7.67 21.04 2.54
N THR A 56 8.74 21.75 2.88
CA THR A 56 8.70 22.94 3.76
C THR A 56 8.24 24.21 3.06
N GLU A 57 8.35 24.29 1.73
CA GLU A 57 8.04 25.49 0.96
C GLU A 57 6.71 25.38 0.20
N MET A 58 6.73 25.55 -1.13
CA MET A 58 5.56 25.47 -1.98
C MET A 58 5.17 24.02 -2.22
N PRO A 59 3.87 23.70 -2.32
CA PRO A 59 3.44 22.36 -2.67
C PRO A 59 4.07 21.88 -3.98
N LEU A 60 4.47 20.60 -4.02
CA LEU A 60 5.06 19.99 -5.20
C LEU A 60 4.05 20.03 -6.36
N ASN A 61 4.54 20.38 -7.55
CA ASN A 61 3.72 20.33 -8.76
C ASN A 61 3.50 18.88 -9.24
N GLU A 62 2.57 18.68 -10.16
CA GLU A 62 2.20 17.34 -10.63
C GLU A 62 3.39 16.57 -11.22
N GLN A 63 4.30 17.26 -11.93
CA GLN A 63 5.49 16.63 -12.52
C GLN A 63 6.46 16.14 -11.44
N GLN A 64 6.65 16.92 -10.37
CA GLN A 64 7.47 16.53 -9.21
C GLN A 64 6.85 15.36 -8.46
N VAL A 65 5.52 15.36 -8.27
CA VAL A 65 4.81 14.25 -7.62
C VAL A 65 4.93 12.97 -8.45
N ILE A 66 4.89 13.07 -9.78
CA ILE A 66 5.11 11.92 -10.68
C ILE A 66 6.55 11.41 -10.52
N GLY A 67 7.55 12.28 -10.65
CA GLY A 67 8.95 11.87 -10.51
C GLY A 67 9.25 11.25 -9.15
N LEU A 68 8.66 11.80 -8.08
CA LEU A 68 8.79 11.25 -6.74
C LEU A 68 8.11 9.87 -6.62
N SER A 69 6.96 9.66 -7.28
CA SER A 69 6.28 8.37 -7.30
C SER A 69 6.98 7.29 -8.12
N ASP A 70 7.86 7.69 -9.07
CA ASP A 70 8.68 6.76 -9.84
C ASP A 70 9.85 6.19 -9.02
N VAL A 71 10.38 6.96 -8.05
CA VAL A 71 11.47 6.54 -7.16
C VAL A 71 10.97 5.93 -5.84
N ALA A 72 9.76 6.26 -5.42
CA ALA A 72 9.17 5.77 -4.18
C ALA A 72 7.66 5.50 -4.36
N GLY A 73 7.26 4.24 -4.15
CA GLY A 73 5.87 3.79 -4.30
C GLY A 73 4.98 4.11 -3.10
N SER A 74 5.55 4.64 -2.02
CA SER A 74 4.80 4.99 -0.80
C SER A 74 5.40 6.18 -0.05
N LEU A 75 4.58 6.84 0.79
CA LEU A 75 5.04 7.95 1.64
C LEU A 75 6.16 7.54 2.59
N LYS A 76 6.12 6.31 3.11
CA LYS A 76 7.19 5.76 3.96
C LYS A 76 8.51 5.65 3.21
N GLU A 77 8.48 5.23 1.94
CA GLU A 77 9.67 5.15 1.10
C GLU A 77 10.22 6.54 0.78
N VAL A 78 9.35 7.52 0.53
CA VAL A 78 9.76 8.94 0.36
C VAL A 78 10.48 9.44 1.61
N MET A 79 9.91 9.22 2.80
CA MET A 79 10.54 9.62 4.06
C MET A 79 11.92 8.96 4.24
N LEU A 80 12.04 7.65 4.01
CA LEU A 80 13.32 6.94 4.12
C LEU A 80 14.35 7.43 3.10
N LEU A 81 13.91 7.71 1.87
CA LEU A 81 14.77 8.25 0.81
C LEU A 81 15.27 9.65 1.17
N ALA A 82 14.41 10.52 1.68
CA ALA A 82 14.76 11.87 2.14
C ALA A 82 15.76 11.83 3.31
N LEU A 83 15.53 10.98 4.32
CA LEU A 83 16.45 10.82 5.44
C LEU A 83 17.81 10.27 4.98
N ARG A 84 17.82 9.35 4.03
CA ARG A 84 19.07 8.79 3.48
C ARG A 84 19.84 9.81 2.64
N ALA A 85 19.15 10.66 1.87
CA ALA A 85 19.77 11.71 1.07
C ALA A 85 20.61 12.70 1.91
N ARG A 86 20.35 12.84 3.22
CA ARG A 86 21.18 13.64 4.14
C ARG A 86 22.59 13.08 4.36
N MET A 87 22.75 11.76 4.21
CA MET A 87 24.00 11.04 4.53
C MET A 87 24.65 10.42 3.29
N ASP A 88 23.88 10.22 2.21
CA ASP A 88 24.28 9.53 1.00
C ASP A 88 24.03 10.42 -0.22
N GLU A 89 25.12 10.95 -0.79
CA GLU A 89 25.11 11.87 -1.94
C GLU A 89 24.44 11.23 -3.17
N ARG A 90 24.54 9.90 -3.35
CA ARG A 90 23.88 9.21 -4.46
C ARG A 90 22.36 9.23 -4.33
N CYS A 91 21.85 9.08 -3.10
CA CYS A 91 20.42 9.19 -2.84
C CYS A 91 19.94 10.64 -2.99
N ALA A 92 20.79 11.62 -2.65
CA ALA A 92 20.48 13.02 -2.92
C ALA A 92 20.40 13.29 -4.43
N GLU A 93 21.36 12.81 -5.22
CA GLU A 93 21.34 12.93 -6.69
C GLU A 93 20.09 12.29 -7.31
N GLU A 94 19.71 11.08 -6.87
CA GLU A 94 18.50 10.41 -7.33
C GLU A 94 17.24 11.25 -7.06
N LEU A 95 17.16 11.86 -5.87
CA LEU A 95 16.03 12.70 -5.49
C LEU A 95 16.02 14.02 -6.29
N VAL A 96 17.19 14.63 -6.53
CA VAL A 96 17.32 15.82 -7.41
C VAL A 96 16.88 15.51 -8.83
N MET A 97 17.26 14.35 -9.37
CA MET A 97 16.85 13.93 -10.71
C MET A 97 15.33 13.72 -10.81
N ALA A 98 14.69 13.29 -9.72
CA ALA A 98 13.25 13.08 -9.66
C ALA A 98 12.45 14.38 -9.55
N VAL A 99 12.87 15.34 -8.73
CA VAL A 99 12.03 16.51 -8.36
C VAL A 99 12.67 17.88 -8.57
N GLY A 100 13.97 17.94 -8.87
CA GLY A 100 14.76 19.17 -8.92
C GLY A 100 15.38 19.55 -7.57
N GLU A 101 16.42 20.38 -7.60
CA GLU A 101 17.22 20.71 -6.42
C GLU A 101 16.42 21.41 -5.31
N ASP A 102 15.62 22.42 -5.66
CA ASP A 102 14.86 23.20 -4.68
C ASP A 102 13.80 22.34 -3.97
N ALA A 103 13.05 21.53 -4.73
CA ALA A 103 12.07 20.62 -4.17
C ALA A 103 12.71 19.50 -3.36
N MET A 104 13.87 18.99 -3.79
CA MET A 104 14.63 18.01 -3.02
C MET A 104 15.00 18.57 -1.65
N ARG A 105 15.50 19.81 -1.58
CA ARG A 105 15.85 20.46 -0.31
C ARG A 105 14.63 20.60 0.60
N GLY A 106 13.50 21.08 0.07
CA GLY A 106 12.26 21.21 0.84
C GLY A 106 11.71 19.88 1.36
N ILE A 107 11.83 18.79 0.58
CA ILE A 107 11.44 17.42 1.01
C ILE A 107 12.38 16.93 2.12
N VAL A 108 13.70 17.09 1.94
CA VAL A 108 14.70 16.65 2.91
C VAL A 108 14.55 17.40 4.23
N ASP A 109 14.32 18.71 4.18
CA ASP A 109 14.09 19.53 5.38
C ASP A 109 12.79 19.11 6.07
N PHE A 110 11.71 18.89 5.32
CA PHE A 110 10.39 18.49 5.86
C PHE A 110 10.47 17.21 6.69
N PHE A 111 11.16 16.18 6.19
CA PHE A 111 11.34 14.93 6.93
C PHE A 111 12.55 14.97 7.88
N GLY A 112 13.50 15.86 7.66
CA GLY A 112 14.71 15.98 8.47
C GLY A 112 14.46 16.64 9.82
N ASP A 113 13.58 17.63 9.87
CA ASP A 113 13.22 18.36 11.09
C ASP A 113 12.44 17.50 12.09
N GLU A 114 11.71 16.48 11.62
CA GLU A 114 10.98 15.55 12.50
C GLU A 114 11.89 14.50 13.19
N PHE A 115 13.09 14.26 12.65
CA PHE A 115 13.98 13.21 13.14
C PHE A 115 15.41 13.75 13.33
N GLU A 116 15.64 14.47 14.44
CA GLU A 116 17.00 14.71 14.96
C GLU A 116 17.65 13.36 15.30
N ILE A 117 18.83 13.09 14.72
CA ILE A 117 19.71 11.96 15.07
C ILE A 117 20.97 12.53 15.73
#